data_AF-A0A6P0RUL4-F1
#
_entry.id   AF-A0A6P0RUL4-F1
#
_cell.length_a   1.000
_cell.length_b   1.000
_cell.length_c   1.000
_cell.angle_alpha   90.00
_cell.angle_beta   90.00
_cell.angle_gamma   90.00
#
_symmetry.space_group_name_H-M   'P 1'
#
loop_
_entity.id
_entity.type
_entity.pdbx_description
1 polymer ?
#
loop_
_entity_poly.entity_id
_entity_poly.type
_entity_poly.pdbx_seq_one_letter_code
_entity_poly.pdbx_strand_id
1 'polypeptide(L)'
;MPIAFSRITVFTSPIETLYLPSKCRILAILGNSQGINLDEDEESLNNLHNVEINWLREPSRKKLVSMLWQEKWDILFFAGHSHSEQDLTTGNIAINSQDSLNLQELKSTLRHVQQNGLKLAIFNSCDGLGLANALVDLRIPYIIVMREPVPDQVAQNFLQFFLERFSTGISLHKAFRQAREQLESLDQKKYPGAVQIPVIVQHPTAQPLIWQQSRLSRLKGFVSQWQQYRTMTVATSLLAGFASAFVLSRTMISEIEQFKTDIIAELRNNRSEQLTAAKNNDSIRFRCDYNGTHPGIKATTPVTVAQGPIGSIPVVYWIRATSNMTPEERCNQVSNTFDRLHQAGDLEYITYGSMYGHPVICTAEYNAGPCVHVLFTLFPQDNPQKVLEILLGVQNLASEAASM
;
A
#
# COMPACT_ATOMS: atom_id res chain seq x y z
N MET A 1 21.29 7.90 23.73
CA MET A 1 19.95 7.68 24.30
C MET A 1 18.95 8.25 23.31
N PRO A 2 18.21 7.39 22.60
CA PRO A 2 17.39 7.81 21.48
C PRO A 2 16.11 8.46 21.99
N ILE A 3 15.78 9.57 21.35
CA ILE A 3 14.73 10.45 21.76
C ILE A 3 13.39 9.83 21.35
N ALA A 4 12.50 9.62 22.32
CA ALA A 4 11.20 9.00 22.14
C ALA A 4 10.17 10.06 21.76
N PHE A 5 9.65 10.02 20.53
CA PHE A 5 8.68 10.98 20.04
C PHE A 5 7.39 10.34 19.56
N SER A 6 6.27 10.95 19.94
CA SER A 6 4.91 10.61 19.54
C SER A 6 4.37 11.63 18.51
N ARG A 7 3.89 11.12 17.36
CA ARG A 7 2.86 11.59 16.40
C ARG A 7 2.88 13.03 15.81
N ILE A 8 2.67 13.12 14.49
CA ILE A 8 2.19 14.22 13.62
C ILE A 8 1.55 13.60 12.38
N THR A 9 0.42 14.15 12.00
CA THR A 9 -0.20 14.00 10.69
C THR A 9 0.21 15.21 9.85
N VAL A 10 0.73 14.98 8.64
CA VAL A 10 0.72 16.00 7.58
C VAL A 10 -0.31 15.56 6.56
N PHE A 11 -1.20 16.49 6.22
CA PHE A 11 -2.13 16.30 5.12
C PHE A 11 -1.39 16.38 3.80
N THR A 12 -1.79 15.43 2.97
CA THR A 12 -1.39 15.21 1.61
C THR A 12 -1.95 16.33 0.73
N SER A 13 -1.10 17.14 0.11
CA SER A 13 -1.34 17.44 -1.32
C SER A 13 -1.43 16.08 -2.02
N PRO A 14 -2.38 15.89 -2.96
CA PRO A 14 -2.91 14.57 -3.29
C PRO A 14 -1.72 13.65 -3.49
N ILE A 15 -1.56 12.66 -2.59
CA ILE A 15 -0.56 11.63 -2.84
C ILE A 15 -0.92 11.17 -4.25
N GLU A 16 -0.02 11.41 -5.21
CA GLU A 16 -0.23 10.99 -6.57
C GLU A 16 -0.51 9.50 -6.45
N THR A 17 -1.79 9.16 -6.58
CA THR A 17 -2.22 7.86 -6.12
C THR A 17 -1.66 6.90 -7.14
N LEU A 18 -0.92 5.91 -6.68
CA LEU A 18 -0.36 4.95 -7.59
C LEU A 18 -1.54 4.11 -8.10
N TYR A 19 -1.85 4.24 -9.38
CA TYR A 19 -2.94 3.47 -9.98
C TYR A 19 -2.38 2.25 -10.71
N LEU A 20 -2.93 1.07 -10.43
CA LEU A 20 -2.81 -0.04 -11.37
C LEU A 20 -3.58 0.33 -12.65
N PRO A 21 -3.02 0.05 -13.83
CA PRO A 21 -3.67 0.42 -15.08
C PRO A 21 -4.96 -0.38 -15.27
N SER A 22 -5.87 0.15 -16.09
CA SER A 22 -7.16 -0.49 -16.39
C SER A 22 -7.05 -1.90 -16.96
N LYS A 23 -5.90 -2.21 -17.60
CA LYS A 23 -5.50 -3.56 -17.99
C LYS A 23 -4.21 -3.91 -17.23
N CYS A 24 -4.35 -4.48 -16.04
CA CYS A 24 -3.25 -4.80 -15.15
C CYS A 24 -2.49 -6.03 -15.65
N ARG A 25 -1.16 -5.96 -15.79
CA ARG A 25 -0.33 -7.10 -16.19
C ARG A 25 0.27 -7.78 -14.98
N ILE A 26 -0.01 -9.06 -14.82
CA ILE A 26 0.43 -9.88 -13.69
C ILE A 26 1.36 -10.97 -14.23
N LEU A 27 2.58 -11.03 -13.71
CA LEU A 27 3.44 -12.20 -13.86
C LEU A 27 3.20 -13.11 -12.66
N ALA A 28 2.63 -14.28 -12.90
CA ALA A 28 2.29 -15.24 -11.86
C ALA A 28 3.21 -16.47 -11.96
N ILE A 29 3.97 -16.72 -10.89
CA ILE A 29 4.96 -17.78 -10.81
C ILE A 29 4.47 -18.81 -9.81
N LEU A 30 4.25 -20.03 -10.30
CA LEU A 30 3.99 -21.20 -9.47
C LEU A 30 5.29 -21.99 -9.38
N GLY A 31 5.89 -21.98 -8.19
CA GLY A 31 7.13 -22.68 -7.88
C GLY A 31 6.92 -24.17 -7.65
N ASN A 32 7.86 -24.79 -6.93
CA ASN A 32 7.74 -26.18 -6.52
C ASN A 32 6.46 -26.39 -5.70
N SER A 33 5.58 -27.27 -6.16
CA SER A 33 4.29 -27.59 -5.53
C SER A 33 4.30 -28.87 -4.70
N GLN A 34 5.46 -29.47 -4.42
CA GLN A 34 5.56 -30.74 -3.71
C GLN A 34 4.98 -30.62 -2.30
N GLY A 35 3.85 -31.25 -2.04
CA GLY A 35 3.20 -31.26 -0.73
C GLY A 35 2.42 -29.99 -0.38
N ILE A 36 2.21 -29.09 -1.35
CA ILE A 36 1.34 -27.92 -1.22
C ILE A 36 0.34 -27.87 -2.39
N ASN A 37 -0.85 -27.33 -2.15
CA ASN A 37 -1.84 -27.12 -3.22
C ASN A 37 -1.78 -25.67 -3.72
N LEU A 38 -1.51 -25.49 -5.02
CA LEU A 38 -1.46 -24.16 -5.66
C LEU A 38 -2.68 -23.88 -6.55
N ASP A 39 -3.63 -24.82 -6.64
CA ASP A 39 -4.79 -24.70 -7.54
C ASP A 39 -5.72 -23.55 -7.11
N GLU A 40 -5.91 -23.37 -5.80
CA GLU A 40 -6.73 -22.30 -5.21
C GLU A 40 -6.09 -20.91 -5.39
N ASP A 41 -4.74 -20.86 -5.35
CA ASP A 41 -4.00 -19.64 -5.69
C ASP A 41 -4.23 -19.26 -7.15
N GLU A 42 -4.14 -20.25 -8.04
CA GLU A 42 -4.38 -20.08 -9.46
C GLU A 42 -5.84 -19.64 -9.73
N GLU A 43 -6.82 -20.27 -9.09
CA GLU A 43 -8.24 -19.91 -9.20
C GLU A 43 -8.50 -18.47 -8.73
N SER A 44 -7.91 -18.07 -7.59
CA SER A 44 -8.04 -16.71 -7.06
C SER A 44 -7.57 -15.65 -8.05
N LEU A 45 -6.46 -15.88 -8.76
CA LEU A 45 -6.00 -14.96 -9.81
C LEU A 45 -6.86 -15.04 -11.07
N ASN A 46 -7.28 -16.23 -11.50
CA ASN A 46 -8.08 -16.41 -12.72
C ASN A 46 -9.48 -15.77 -12.59
N ASN A 47 -10.01 -15.61 -11.37
CA ASN A 47 -11.27 -14.92 -11.10
C ASN A 47 -11.18 -13.38 -11.25
N LEU A 48 -9.98 -12.83 -11.44
CA LEU A 48 -9.79 -11.40 -11.69
C LEU A 48 -10.26 -10.99 -13.09
N HIS A 49 -10.85 -9.80 -13.18
CA HIS A 49 -11.36 -9.25 -14.43
C HIS A 49 -10.48 -8.12 -14.96
N ASN A 50 -10.31 -8.04 -16.29
CA ASN A 50 -9.49 -7.01 -16.97
C ASN A 50 -8.00 -7.06 -16.58
N VAL A 51 -7.51 -8.26 -16.36
CA VAL A 51 -6.10 -8.53 -16.10
C VAL A 51 -5.50 -9.31 -17.27
N GLU A 52 -4.21 -9.15 -17.48
CA GLU A 52 -3.41 -9.99 -18.36
C GLU A 52 -2.45 -10.78 -17.49
N ILE A 53 -2.76 -12.05 -17.26
CA ILE A 53 -1.95 -12.94 -16.43
C ILE A 53 -1.06 -13.77 -17.34
N ASN A 54 0.24 -13.74 -17.07
CA ASN A 54 1.22 -14.63 -17.69
C ASN A 54 1.69 -15.63 -16.64
N TRP A 55 1.38 -16.91 -16.86
CA TRP A 55 1.72 -17.99 -15.95
C TRP A 55 3.08 -18.59 -16.27
N LEU A 56 3.92 -18.74 -15.24
CA LEU A 56 5.14 -19.52 -15.27
C LEU A 56 5.01 -20.64 -14.22
N ARG A 57 4.81 -21.88 -14.67
CA ARG A 57 4.74 -23.07 -13.80
C ARG A 57 6.08 -23.78 -13.81
N GLU A 58 6.64 -23.98 -12.63
CA GLU A 58 7.96 -24.56 -12.41
C GLU A 58 9.03 -24.09 -13.43
N PRO A 59 9.19 -22.76 -13.67
CA PRO A 59 10.08 -22.29 -14.72
C PRO A 59 11.54 -22.60 -14.40
N SER A 60 12.36 -22.74 -15.46
CA SER A 60 13.81 -22.67 -15.29
C SER A 60 14.24 -21.24 -14.96
N ARG A 61 15.37 -21.09 -14.24
CA ARG A 61 15.97 -19.78 -13.94
C ARG A 61 16.11 -18.89 -15.17
N LYS A 62 16.61 -19.45 -16.28
CA LYS A 62 16.81 -18.71 -17.53
C LYS A 62 15.50 -18.17 -18.09
N LYS A 63 14.43 -18.98 -18.06
CA LYS A 63 13.10 -18.57 -18.54
C LYS A 63 12.52 -17.46 -17.67
N LEU A 64 12.59 -17.62 -16.34
CA LEU A 64 12.09 -16.63 -15.39
C LEU A 64 12.80 -15.27 -15.56
N VAL A 65 14.14 -15.27 -15.53
CA VAL A 65 14.92 -14.04 -15.72
C VAL A 65 14.60 -13.41 -17.09
N SER A 66 14.55 -14.20 -18.16
CA SER A 66 14.21 -13.63 -19.49
C SER A 66 12.84 -12.95 -19.51
N MET A 67 11.83 -13.52 -18.85
CA MET A 67 10.48 -12.96 -18.78
C MET A 67 10.43 -11.66 -17.96
N LEU A 68 11.17 -11.62 -16.84
CA LEU A 68 11.27 -10.43 -16.00
C LEU A 68 11.96 -9.25 -16.72
N TRP A 69 12.90 -9.52 -17.63
CA TRP A 69 13.64 -8.48 -18.34
C TRP A 69 12.94 -7.96 -19.61
N GLN A 70 12.20 -8.81 -20.32
CA GLN A 70 11.64 -8.51 -21.64
C GLN A 70 10.34 -7.70 -21.58
N GLU A 71 9.61 -7.79 -20.47
CA GLU A 71 8.25 -7.27 -20.36
C GLU A 71 8.05 -6.36 -19.15
N LYS A 72 7.00 -5.53 -19.23
CA LYS A 72 6.54 -4.69 -18.14
C LYS A 72 5.47 -5.41 -17.31
N TRP A 73 5.61 -5.37 -15.99
CA TRP A 73 4.70 -6.01 -15.04
C TRP A 73 4.21 -4.98 -14.02
N ASP A 74 2.92 -4.99 -13.71
CA ASP A 74 2.35 -4.15 -12.64
C ASP A 74 2.34 -4.89 -11.30
N ILE A 75 2.03 -6.19 -11.35
CA ILE A 75 2.03 -7.10 -10.20
C ILE A 75 2.93 -8.30 -10.49
N LEU A 76 3.75 -8.66 -9.52
CA LEU A 76 4.49 -9.91 -9.48
C LEU A 76 3.86 -10.80 -8.40
N PHE A 77 3.47 -12.02 -8.77
CA PHE A 77 2.91 -13.00 -7.85
C PHE A 77 3.79 -14.25 -7.83
N PHE A 78 4.07 -14.75 -6.63
CA PHE A 78 4.77 -16.02 -6.41
C PHE A 78 4.03 -16.85 -5.37
N ALA A 79 3.80 -18.13 -5.66
CA ALA A 79 3.36 -19.15 -4.72
C ALA A 79 4.19 -20.42 -4.92
N GLY A 80 4.59 -21.06 -3.82
CA GLY A 80 5.54 -22.17 -3.84
C GLY A 80 6.28 -22.30 -2.53
N HIS A 81 7.25 -23.21 -2.48
CA HIS A 81 8.15 -23.28 -1.33
C HIS A 81 9.14 -22.12 -1.28
N SER A 82 9.36 -21.57 -0.08
CA SER A 82 10.45 -20.65 0.21
C SER A 82 11.02 -20.90 1.61
N HIS A 83 12.28 -20.54 1.79
CA HIS A 83 12.99 -20.66 3.06
C HIS A 83 14.00 -19.53 3.21
N SER A 84 14.03 -18.89 4.38
CA SER A 84 15.10 -17.97 4.74
C SER A 84 16.29 -18.73 5.34
N GLU A 85 17.51 -18.25 5.09
CA GLU A 85 18.68 -18.79 5.78
C GLU A 85 18.63 -18.44 7.29
N GLN A 86 19.39 -19.17 8.12
CA GLN A 86 19.33 -19.08 9.59
C GLN A 86 19.60 -17.67 10.16
N ASP A 87 20.24 -16.80 9.38
CA ASP A 87 20.56 -15.42 9.74
C ASP A 87 19.48 -14.40 9.32
N LEU A 88 18.41 -14.84 8.64
CA LEU A 88 17.33 -14.01 8.08
C LEU A 88 17.82 -12.88 7.15
N THR A 89 19.05 -12.98 6.62
CA THR A 89 19.61 -11.96 5.73
C THR A 89 19.26 -12.19 4.27
N THR A 90 18.94 -13.44 3.92
CA THR A 90 18.59 -13.85 2.55
C THR A 90 17.41 -14.81 2.53
N GLY A 91 16.62 -14.73 1.46
CA GLY A 91 15.50 -15.64 1.18
C GLY A 91 15.72 -16.39 -0.14
N ASN A 92 15.47 -17.70 -0.11
CA ASN A 92 15.49 -18.57 -1.28
C ASN A 92 14.05 -18.95 -1.68
N ILE A 93 13.70 -18.77 -2.95
CA ILE A 93 12.42 -19.22 -3.52
C ILE A 93 12.64 -20.45 -4.41
N ALA A 94 11.93 -21.54 -4.15
CA ALA A 94 12.01 -22.76 -4.96
C ALA A 94 11.16 -22.58 -6.22
N ILE A 95 11.80 -22.23 -7.34
CA ILE A 95 11.10 -21.95 -8.58
C ILE A 95 10.67 -23.22 -9.32
N ASN A 96 11.29 -24.36 -9.04
CA ASN A 96 10.90 -25.68 -9.53
C ASN A 96 11.47 -26.76 -8.60
N SER A 97 11.27 -28.05 -8.92
CA SER A 97 11.78 -29.16 -8.11
C SER A 97 13.31 -29.25 -7.95
N GLN A 98 14.09 -28.59 -8.82
CA GLN A 98 15.56 -28.68 -8.85
C GLN A 98 16.27 -27.35 -8.58
N ASP A 99 15.65 -26.24 -8.94
CA ASP A 99 16.23 -24.90 -8.85
C ASP A 99 15.57 -24.09 -7.72
N SER A 100 16.42 -23.45 -6.92
CA SER A 100 16.06 -22.34 -6.05
C SER A 100 16.72 -21.05 -6.53
N LEU A 101 16.10 -19.91 -6.25
CA LEU A 101 16.68 -18.59 -6.50
C LEU A 101 16.86 -17.85 -5.20
N ASN A 102 18.10 -17.42 -4.98
CA ASN A 102 18.41 -16.45 -3.96
C ASN A 102 17.95 -15.06 -4.42
N LEU A 103 17.16 -14.37 -3.58
CA LEU A 103 16.70 -13.03 -3.90
C LEU A 103 17.81 -12.01 -4.13
N GLN A 104 18.98 -12.19 -3.51
CA GLN A 104 20.15 -11.35 -3.75
C GLN A 104 20.62 -11.46 -5.20
N GLU A 105 20.52 -12.65 -5.80
CA GLU A 105 20.83 -12.86 -7.22
C GLU A 105 19.76 -12.25 -8.15
N LEU A 106 18.52 -12.18 -7.69
CA LEU A 106 17.43 -11.49 -8.40
C LEU A 106 17.45 -9.98 -8.19
N LYS A 107 18.32 -9.43 -7.33
CA LYS A 107 18.29 -8.02 -6.93
C LYS A 107 18.36 -7.05 -8.10
N SER A 108 19.27 -7.29 -9.04
CA SER A 108 19.40 -6.49 -10.27
C SER A 108 18.19 -6.63 -11.19
N THR A 109 17.65 -7.85 -11.31
CA THR A 109 16.46 -8.15 -12.12
C THR A 109 15.23 -7.47 -11.56
N LEU A 110 14.98 -7.57 -10.24
CA LEU A 110 13.82 -6.95 -9.60
C LEU A 110 13.92 -5.42 -9.61
N ARG A 111 15.13 -4.83 -9.53
CA ARG A 111 15.32 -3.39 -9.74
C ARG A 111 14.92 -2.95 -11.15
N HIS A 112 15.31 -3.72 -12.18
CA HIS A 112 14.88 -3.46 -13.56
C HIS A 112 13.36 -3.55 -13.70
N VAL A 113 12.75 -4.60 -13.13
CA VAL A 113 11.29 -4.80 -13.17
C VAL A 113 10.56 -3.65 -12.43
N GLN A 114 11.10 -3.19 -11.30
CA GLN A 114 10.61 -2.02 -10.57
C GLN A 114 10.69 -0.73 -11.39
N GLN A 115 11.84 -0.45 -12.00
CA GLN A 115 12.01 0.70 -12.90
C GLN A 115 11.06 0.66 -14.10
N ASN A 116 10.70 -0.54 -14.55
CA ASN A 116 9.73 -0.75 -15.61
C ASN A 116 8.27 -0.68 -15.15
N GLY A 117 8.00 -0.42 -13.86
CA GLY A 117 6.67 -0.09 -13.36
C GLY A 117 6.00 -1.14 -12.49
N LEU A 118 6.76 -2.06 -11.87
CA LEU A 118 6.23 -2.94 -10.81
C LEU A 118 5.79 -2.11 -9.60
N LYS A 119 4.56 -2.34 -9.16
CA LYS A 119 3.93 -1.60 -8.06
C LYS A 119 3.68 -2.47 -6.85
N LEU A 120 3.41 -3.75 -7.07
CA LEU A 120 3.09 -4.71 -6.03
C LEU A 120 3.78 -6.05 -6.31
N ALA A 121 4.44 -6.61 -5.31
CA ALA A 121 4.87 -8.00 -5.30
C ALA A 121 4.13 -8.78 -4.20
N ILE A 122 3.65 -9.98 -4.50
CA ILE A 122 2.94 -10.83 -3.55
C ILE A 122 3.68 -12.17 -3.50
N PHE A 123 4.23 -12.49 -2.35
CA PHE A 123 4.87 -13.78 -2.08
C PHE A 123 3.97 -14.56 -1.13
N ASN A 124 3.07 -15.35 -1.71
CA ASN A 124 2.13 -16.20 -1.00
C ASN A 124 2.79 -17.54 -0.63
N SER A 125 3.96 -17.46 0.00
CA SER A 125 4.82 -18.60 0.31
C SER A 125 5.39 -18.51 1.72
N CYS A 126 5.81 -19.64 2.29
CA CYS A 126 6.28 -19.75 3.67
C CYS A 126 7.57 -18.95 3.92
N ASP A 127 7.62 -18.25 5.06
CA ASP A 127 8.81 -17.55 5.59
C ASP A 127 9.32 -16.35 4.75
N GLY A 128 8.56 -15.26 4.87
CA GLY A 128 8.72 -14.03 4.14
C GLY A 128 9.45 -12.91 4.89
N LEU A 129 9.98 -13.13 6.10
CA LEU A 129 10.73 -12.08 6.81
C LEU A 129 12.17 -11.90 6.31
N GLY A 130 12.90 -13.00 6.08
CA GLY A 130 14.19 -12.94 5.38
C GLY A 130 14.02 -12.47 3.93
N LEU A 131 12.89 -12.85 3.32
CA LEU A 131 12.45 -12.35 2.03
C LEU A 131 12.23 -10.82 2.05
N ALA A 132 11.46 -10.32 3.01
CA ALA A 132 11.18 -8.89 3.19
C ALA A 132 12.48 -8.08 3.29
N ASN A 133 13.40 -8.49 4.18
CA ASN A 133 14.69 -7.82 4.35
C ASN A 133 15.51 -7.76 3.06
N ALA A 134 15.57 -8.87 2.31
CA ALA A 134 16.26 -8.92 1.03
C ALA A 134 15.63 -7.99 -0.03
N LEU A 135 14.33 -7.71 0.10
CA LEU A 135 13.57 -6.88 -0.83
C LEU A 135 13.46 -5.40 -0.42
N VAL A 136 13.78 -5.02 0.84
CA VAL A 136 13.75 -3.61 1.30
C VAL A 136 14.57 -2.69 0.40
N ASP A 137 15.71 -3.17 -0.11
CA ASP A 137 16.62 -2.43 -1.00
C ASP A 137 16.13 -2.29 -2.47
N LEU A 138 15.00 -2.91 -2.81
CA LEU A 138 14.52 -3.01 -4.20
C LEU A 138 13.59 -1.88 -4.62
N ARG A 139 13.24 -0.97 -3.71
CA ARG A 139 12.34 0.17 -3.97
C ARG A 139 11.00 -0.23 -4.59
N ILE A 140 10.57 -1.48 -4.43
CA ILE A 140 9.23 -1.91 -4.84
C ILE A 140 8.24 -1.23 -3.88
N PRO A 141 7.20 -0.52 -4.38
CA PRO A 141 6.33 0.26 -3.51
C PRO A 141 5.66 -0.56 -2.40
N TYR A 142 5.11 -1.72 -2.78
CA TYR A 142 4.43 -2.62 -1.87
C TYR A 142 4.86 -4.06 -2.11
N ILE A 143 5.12 -4.77 -1.03
CA ILE A 143 5.38 -6.21 -1.03
C ILE A 143 4.48 -6.83 0.03
N ILE A 144 3.77 -7.89 -0.33
CA ILE A 144 3.01 -8.72 0.61
C ILE A 144 3.78 -10.03 0.80
N VAL A 145 4.03 -10.38 2.05
CA VAL A 145 4.75 -11.59 2.45
C VAL A 145 4.08 -12.25 3.64
N MET A 146 4.44 -13.51 3.93
CA MET A 146 3.97 -14.23 5.11
C MET A 146 5.05 -14.20 6.19
N ARG A 147 4.74 -13.69 7.38
CA ARG A 147 5.71 -13.52 8.48
C ARG A 147 6.30 -14.83 8.99
N GLU A 148 5.51 -15.88 8.92
CA GLU A 148 5.77 -17.20 9.49
C GLU A 148 5.39 -18.26 8.45
N PRO A 149 5.85 -19.51 8.60
CA PRO A 149 5.32 -20.62 7.82
C PRO A 149 3.79 -20.64 7.89
N VAL A 150 3.15 -20.52 6.74
CA VAL A 150 1.71 -20.34 6.62
C VAL A 150 1.07 -21.67 6.18
N PRO A 151 -0.01 -22.13 6.82
CA PRO A 151 -0.78 -23.25 6.28
C PRO A 151 -1.40 -22.86 4.93
N ASP A 152 -1.39 -23.77 3.94
CA ASP A 152 -1.94 -23.53 2.60
C ASP A 152 -3.31 -22.85 2.63
N GLN A 153 -4.23 -23.37 3.45
CA GLN A 153 -5.58 -22.84 3.55
C GLN A 153 -5.60 -21.36 4.00
N VAL A 154 -4.69 -20.94 4.89
CA VAL A 154 -4.61 -19.54 5.32
C VAL A 154 -4.08 -18.67 4.18
N ALA A 155 -3.04 -19.12 3.47
CA ALA A 155 -2.46 -18.40 2.34
C ALA A 155 -3.47 -18.23 1.18
N GLN A 156 -4.18 -19.30 0.84
CA GLN A 156 -5.21 -19.33 -0.21
C GLN A 156 -6.38 -18.41 0.13
N ASN A 157 -6.97 -18.54 1.33
CA ASN A 157 -8.08 -17.69 1.75
C ASN A 157 -7.68 -16.22 1.84
N PHE A 158 -6.47 -15.93 2.36
CA PHE A 158 -5.97 -14.56 2.40
C PHE A 158 -5.88 -13.96 0.99
N LEU A 159 -5.27 -14.69 0.06
CA LEU A 159 -5.08 -14.23 -1.32
C LEU A 159 -6.44 -13.97 -1.98
N GLN A 160 -7.38 -14.89 -1.84
CA GLN A 160 -8.74 -14.74 -2.34
C GLN A 160 -9.40 -13.47 -1.78
N PHE A 161 -9.51 -13.34 -0.45
CA PHE A 161 -10.16 -12.19 0.19
C PHE A 161 -9.47 -10.88 -0.19
N PHE A 162 -8.14 -10.87 -0.27
CA PHE A 162 -7.37 -9.70 -0.67
C PHE A 162 -7.67 -9.29 -2.11
N LEU A 163 -7.59 -10.21 -3.07
CA LEU A 163 -7.80 -9.93 -4.49
C LEU A 163 -9.25 -9.54 -4.79
N GLU A 164 -10.22 -10.21 -4.18
CA GLU A 164 -11.64 -9.86 -4.29
C GLU A 164 -11.90 -8.42 -3.86
N ARG A 165 -11.29 -7.98 -2.75
CA ARG A 165 -11.44 -6.62 -2.23
C ARG A 165 -10.64 -5.61 -3.03
N PHE A 166 -9.35 -5.86 -3.23
CA PHE A 166 -8.42 -4.91 -3.83
C PHE A 166 -8.79 -4.61 -5.29
N SER A 167 -9.22 -5.62 -6.04
CA SER A 167 -9.65 -5.46 -7.43
C SER A 167 -10.90 -4.59 -7.58
N THR A 168 -11.70 -4.35 -6.52
CA THR A 168 -12.89 -3.46 -6.58
C THR A 168 -12.55 -1.97 -6.70
N GLY A 169 -11.29 -1.59 -6.46
CA GLY A 169 -10.82 -0.21 -6.51
C GLY A 169 -10.75 0.51 -5.16
N ILE A 170 -10.85 -0.22 -4.06
CA ILE A 170 -10.44 0.30 -2.74
C ILE A 170 -8.90 0.30 -2.64
N SER A 171 -8.35 1.05 -1.67
CA SER A 171 -6.89 1.11 -1.46
C SER A 171 -6.31 -0.22 -1.00
N LEU A 172 -5.05 -0.47 -1.35
CA LEU A 172 -4.32 -1.69 -0.98
C LEU A 172 -4.38 -1.95 0.53
N HIS A 173 -4.11 -0.94 1.36
CA HIS A 173 -4.14 -1.09 2.82
C HIS A 173 -5.53 -1.47 3.34
N LYS A 174 -6.60 -0.88 2.77
CA LYS A 174 -7.97 -1.19 3.16
C LYS A 174 -8.34 -2.62 2.77
N ALA A 175 -8.02 -3.04 1.55
CA ALA A 175 -8.23 -4.41 1.09
C ALA A 175 -7.47 -5.42 1.93
N PHE A 176 -6.21 -5.12 2.25
CA PHE A 176 -5.37 -5.97 3.09
C PHE A 176 -5.91 -6.12 4.51
N ARG A 177 -6.32 -5.01 5.16
CA ARG A 177 -6.96 -5.04 6.49
C ARG A 177 -8.23 -5.89 6.47
N GLN A 178 -9.11 -5.66 5.50
CA GLN A 178 -10.36 -6.42 5.37
C GLN A 178 -10.12 -7.90 5.10
N ALA A 179 -9.11 -8.26 4.30
CA ALA A 179 -8.74 -9.65 4.06
C ALA A 179 -8.24 -10.33 5.34
N ARG A 180 -7.42 -9.64 6.14
CA ARG A 180 -6.96 -10.14 7.44
C ARG A 180 -8.12 -10.33 8.43
N GLU A 181 -9.04 -9.37 8.52
CA GLU A 181 -10.25 -9.49 9.34
C GLU A 181 -11.10 -10.71 8.90
N GLN A 182 -11.22 -10.96 7.60
CA GLN A 182 -11.97 -12.13 7.12
C GLN A 182 -11.31 -13.47 7.46
N LEU A 183 -9.99 -13.52 7.68
CA LEU A 183 -9.32 -14.73 8.19
C LEU A 183 -9.78 -15.12 9.59
N GLU A 184 -10.44 -14.23 10.35
CA GLU A 184 -11.06 -14.57 11.63
C GLU A 184 -12.15 -15.63 11.50
N SER A 185 -12.77 -15.73 10.31
CA SER A 185 -13.78 -16.75 10.01
C SER A 185 -13.23 -18.18 9.90
N LEU A 186 -11.91 -18.32 9.74
CA LEU A 186 -11.27 -19.62 9.76
C LEU A 186 -11.30 -20.21 11.17
N ASP A 187 -11.21 -21.54 11.27
CA ASP A 187 -11.19 -22.22 12.55
C ASP A 187 -9.97 -21.77 13.39
N GLN A 188 -10.24 -20.91 14.38
CA GLN A 188 -9.23 -20.34 15.27
C GLN A 188 -8.53 -21.39 16.13
N LYS A 189 -9.13 -22.58 16.32
CA LYS A 189 -8.47 -23.69 17.01
C LYS A 189 -7.45 -24.35 16.10
N LYS A 190 -7.73 -24.42 14.80
CA LYS A 190 -6.83 -25.02 13.79
C LYS A 190 -5.73 -24.07 13.35
N TYR A 191 -6.03 -22.77 13.29
CA TYR A 191 -5.12 -21.74 12.77
C TYR A 191 -5.00 -20.54 13.73
N PRO A 192 -4.45 -20.74 14.94
CA PRO A 192 -4.32 -19.65 15.90
C PRO A 192 -3.42 -18.54 15.34
N GLY A 193 -3.91 -17.30 15.36
CA GLY A 193 -3.13 -16.15 14.92
C GLY A 193 -2.97 -16.01 13.40
N ALA A 194 -3.75 -16.73 12.59
CA ALA A 194 -3.74 -16.64 11.12
C ALA A 194 -3.82 -15.20 10.58
N VAL A 195 -4.61 -14.36 11.26
CA VAL A 195 -4.76 -12.92 10.97
C VAL A 195 -3.43 -12.18 10.99
N GLN A 196 -2.42 -12.62 11.73
CA GLN A 196 -1.13 -11.93 11.88
C GLN A 196 -0.06 -12.40 10.91
N ILE A 197 -0.33 -13.45 10.12
CA ILE A 197 0.66 -14.05 9.24
C ILE A 197 0.93 -13.16 8.01
N PRO A 198 -0.07 -12.66 7.27
CA PRO A 198 0.20 -11.76 6.16
C PRO A 198 0.73 -10.41 6.65
N VAL A 199 1.79 -9.91 6.02
CA VAL A 199 2.41 -8.62 6.33
C VAL A 199 2.66 -7.83 5.05
N ILE A 200 2.39 -6.53 5.11
CA ILE A 200 2.83 -5.57 4.08
C ILE A 200 4.19 -5.02 4.47
N VAL A 201 5.13 -5.11 3.54
CA VAL A 201 6.37 -4.33 3.53
C VAL A 201 6.17 -3.19 2.54
N GLN A 202 6.15 -1.98 3.06
CA GLN A 202 5.95 -0.77 2.25
C GLN A 202 7.26 -0.01 2.14
N HIS A 203 7.63 0.41 0.93
CA HIS A 203 8.73 1.34 0.78
C HIS A 203 8.36 2.68 1.45
N PRO A 204 9.25 3.32 2.23
CA PRO A 204 8.89 4.52 3.02
C PRO A 204 8.28 5.66 2.21
N THR A 205 8.58 5.73 0.93
CA THR A 205 8.07 6.76 0.01
C THR A 205 6.95 6.26 -0.92
N ALA A 206 6.38 5.09 -0.65
CA ALA A 206 5.34 4.50 -1.49
C ALA A 206 4.02 5.26 -1.32
N GLN A 207 3.48 5.70 -2.45
CA GLN A 207 2.18 6.36 -2.54
C GLN A 207 1.06 5.31 -2.49
N PRO A 208 -0.08 5.56 -1.79
CA PRO A 208 -1.26 4.71 -1.80
C PRO A 208 -1.56 4.09 -3.15
N LEU A 209 -1.59 2.77 -3.18
CA LEU A 209 -1.91 1.99 -4.37
C LEU A 209 -3.42 1.71 -4.44
N ILE A 210 -4.03 2.04 -5.58
CA ILE A 210 -5.43 1.75 -5.90
C ILE A 210 -5.51 0.96 -7.21
N TRP A 211 -6.38 -0.05 -7.25
CA TRP A 211 -6.67 -0.76 -8.50
C TRP A 211 -7.68 0.01 -9.35
N GLN A 212 -7.23 0.74 -10.36
CA GLN A 212 -8.14 1.52 -11.19
C GLN A 212 -8.96 0.58 -12.10
N GLN A 213 -10.27 0.48 -11.84
CA GLN A 213 -11.18 -0.16 -12.78
C GLN A 213 -11.59 0.82 -13.89
N SER A 214 -11.61 0.34 -15.14
CA SER A 214 -12.38 1.03 -16.18
C SER A 214 -13.86 0.97 -15.83
N ARG A 215 -14.59 2.09 -15.81
CA ARG A 215 -16.04 2.13 -15.48
C ARG A 215 -16.88 1.19 -16.37
N LEU A 216 -16.38 0.86 -17.56
CA LEU A 216 -16.99 -0.04 -18.54
C LEU A 216 -16.85 -1.52 -18.17
N SER A 217 -15.86 -1.91 -17.37
CA SER A 217 -15.63 -3.33 -17.07
C SER A 217 -16.53 -3.87 -15.96
N ARG A 218 -16.94 -3.04 -15.00
CA ARG A 218 -17.98 -3.38 -14.01
C ARG A 218 -19.34 -3.61 -14.69
N LEU A 219 -19.66 -2.78 -15.70
CA LEU A 219 -20.80 -2.97 -16.59
C LEU A 219 -20.67 -4.24 -17.44
N LYS A 220 -19.48 -4.57 -17.96
CA LYS A 220 -19.27 -5.80 -18.74
C LYS A 220 -19.33 -7.08 -17.89
N GLY A 221 -18.82 -7.07 -16.66
CA GLY A 221 -18.97 -8.18 -15.71
C GLY A 221 -20.45 -8.46 -15.43
N PHE A 222 -21.20 -7.40 -15.06
CA PHE A 222 -22.65 -7.46 -14.90
C PHE A 222 -23.34 -7.91 -16.20
N VAL A 223 -22.99 -7.40 -17.38
CA VAL A 223 -23.61 -7.83 -18.65
C VAL A 223 -23.26 -9.28 -19.02
N SER A 224 -22.05 -9.77 -18.74
CA SER A 224 -21.60 -11.13 -19.10
C SER A 224 -22.26 -12.21 -18.25
N GLN A 225 -22.46 -11.95 -16.95
CA GLN A 225 -23.17 -12.82 -16.02
C GLN A 225 -24.63 -13.03 -16.46
N TRP A 226 -25.20 -12.06 -17.18
CA TRP A 226 -26.58 -12.09 -17.70
C TRP A 226 -26.68 -12.46 -19.20
N GLN A 227 -25.57 -12.55 -19.94
CA GLN A 227 -25.55 -13.13 -21.29
C GLN A 227 -25.83 -14.64 -21.27
N GLN A 228 -25.43 -15.35 -20.20
CA GLN A 228 -25.81 -16.77 -19.99
C GLN A 228 -27.33 -16.96 -19.78
N TYR A 229 -28.02 -15.96 -19.20
CA TYR A 229 -29.49 -15.98 -19.05
C TYR A 229 -30.24 -15.66 -20.36
N ARG A 230 -29.63 -14.93 -21.31
CA ARG A 230 -30.21 -14.70 -22.66
C ARG A 230 -30.25 -15.98 -23.50
N THR A 231 -29.25 -16.85 -23.40
CA THR A 231 -29.28 -18.15 -24.09
C THR A 231 -30.37 -19.09 -23.55
N MET A 232 -30.69 -19.00 -22.26
CA MET A 232 -31.73 -19.84 -21.63
C MET A 232 -33.16 -19.33 -21.85
N THR A 233 -33.35 -18.02 -22.07
CA THR A 233 -34.66 -17.41 -22.32
C THR A 233 -35.14 -17.57 -23.76
N VAL A 234 -34.26 -17.55 -24.77
CA VAL A 234 -34.66 -17.83 -26.16
C VAL A 234 -35.10 -19.29 -26.33
N ALA A 235 -34.48 -20.23 -25.61
CA ALA A 235 -34.85 -21.65 -25.63
C ALA A 235 -36.22 -21.93 -24.95
N THR A 236 -36.58 -21.19 -23.90
CA THR A 236 -37.88 -21.34 -23.20
C THR A 236 -39.02 -20.55 -23.84
N SER A 237 -38.72 -19.48 -24.59
CA SER A 237 -39.70 -18.67 -25.34
C SER A 237 -40.41 -19.46 -26.44
N LEU A 238 -39.77 -20.51 -26.97
CA LEU A 238 -40.37 -21.42 -27.96
C LEU A 238 -41.37 -22.42 -27.34
N LEU A 239 -41.38 -22.58 -26.01
CA LEU A 239 -42.21 -23.58 -25.31
C LEU A 239 -43.28 -22.98 -24.38
N ALA A 240 -43.13 -21.75 -23.87
CA ALA A 240 -44.01 -21.21 -22.82
C ALA A 240 -44.77 -19.90 -23.16
N GLY A 241 -44.63 -19.36 -24.38
CA GLY A 241 -45.41 -18.21 -24.85
C GLY A 241 -44.96 -16.84 -24.30
N PHE A 242 -45.28 -15.78 -25.06
CA PHE A 242 -44.78 -14.40 -24.93
C PHE A 242 -44.95 -13.74 -23.55
N ALA A 243 -45.85 -14.22 -22.70
CA ALA A 243 -46.11 -13.64 -21.37
C ALA A 243 -44.93 -13.80 -20.39
N SER A 244 -44.21 -14.92 -20.46
CA SER A 244 -43.05 -15.21 -19.60
C SER A 244 -41.84 -14.33 -19.95
N ALA A 245 -41.62 -14.06 -21.24
CA ALA A 245 -40.56 -13.17 -21.72
C ALA A 245 -40.79 -11.71 -21.28
N PHE A 246 -42.05 -11.27 -21.19
CA PHE A 246 -42.39 -9.91 -20.77
C PHE A 246 -42.13 -9.68 -19.27
N VAL A 247 -42.42 -10.66 -18.42
CA VAL A 247 -42.14 -10.60 -16.96
C VAL A 247 -40.64 -10.52 -16.69
N LEU A 248 -39.83 -11.35 -17.36
CA LEU A 248 -38.36 -11.34 -17.22
C LEU A 248 -37.74 -10.03 -17.73
N SER A 249 -38.32 -9.42 -18.77
CA SER A 249 -37.86 -8.11 -19.25
C SER A 249 -38.12 -6.98 -18.24
N ARG A 250 -39.22 -7.05 -17.49
CA ARG A 250 -39.54 -6.05 -16.46
C ARG A 250 -38.67 -6.17 -15.22
N THR A 251 -38.36 -7.38 -14.75
CA THR A 251 -37.45 -7.59 -13.62
C THR A 251 -36.03 -7.13 -13.96
N MET A 252 -35.59 -7.38 -15.20
CA MET A 252 -34.29 -6.91 -15.70
C MET A 252 -34.21 -5.37 -15.75
N ILE A 253 -35.27 -4.71 -16.23
CA ILE A 253 -35.31 -3.24 -16.26
C ILE A 253 -35.27 -2.67 -14.83
N SER A 254 -35.97 -3.27 -13.87
CA SER A 254 -35.93 -2.79 -12.48
C SER A 254 -34.55 -2.95 -11.83
N GLU A 255 -33.82 -4.03 -12.11
CA GLU A 255 -32.47 -4.23 -11.58
C GLU A 255 -31.44 -3.26 -12.20
N ILE A 256 -31.58 -2.95 -13.50
CA ILE A 256 -30.76 -1.94 -14.17
C ILE A 256 -30.99 -0.55 -13.58
N GLU A 257 -32.25 -0.19 -13.32
CA GLU A 257 -32.58 1.11 -12.71
C GLU A 257 -32.12 1.21 -11.25
N GLN A 258 -32.20 0.11 -10.49
CA GLN A 258 -31.64 0.04 -9.14
C GLN A 258 -30.11 0.22 -9.16
N PHE A 259 -29.42 -0.50 -10.06
CA PHE A 259 -27.96 -0.40 -10.21
C PHE A 259 -27.51 1.00 -10.63
N LYS A 260 -28.22 1.66 -11.55
CA LYS A 260 -27.97 3.06 -11.91
C LYS A 260 -28.08 3.97 -10.68
N THR A 261 -29.11 3.76 -9.86
CA THR A 261 -29.37 4.56 -8.68
C THR A 261 -28.25 4.40 -7.64
N ASP A 262 -27.78 3.16 -7.43
CA ASP A 262 -26.69 2.86 -6.50
C ASP A 262 -25.37 3.51 -6.95
N ILE A 263 -25.04 3.46 -8.24
CA ILE A 263 -23.86 4.17 -8.78
C ILE A 263 -23.99 5.69 -8.62
N ILE A 264 -25.17 6.26 -8.87
CA ILE A 264 -25.39 7.70 -8.70
C ILE A 264 -25.24 8.09 -7.23
N ALA A 265 -25.73 7.27 -6.29
CA ALA A 265 -25.58 7.50 -4.86
C ALA A 265 -24.11 7.43 -4.42
N GLU A 266 -23.35 6.45 -4.90
CA GLU A 266 -21.91 6.30 -4.62
C GLU A 266 -21.08 7.46 -5.19
N LEU A 267 -21.39 7.91 -6.42
CA LEU A 267 -20.76 9.10 -7.02
C LEU A 267 -21.03 10.37 -6.21
N ARG A 268 -22.24 10.51 -5.67
CA ARG A 268 -22.62 11.65 -4.82
C ARG A 268 -21.93 11.58 -3.47
N ASN A 269 -21.81 10.39 -2.87
CA ASN A 269 -21.13 10.21 -1.59
C ASN A 269 -19.62 10.45 -1.72
N ASN A 270 -18.97 9.90 -2.74
CA ASN A 270 -17.54 10.12 -3.00
C ASN A 270 -17.21 11.59 -3.29
N ARG A 271 -18.07 12.29 -4.03
CA ARG A 271 -17.92 13.74 -4.25
C ARG A 271 -18.11 14.53 -2.97
N SER A 272 -19.05 14.12 -2.12
CA SER A 272 -19.30 14.74 -0.82
C SER A 272 -18.10 14.52 0.11
N GLU A 273 -17.60 13.29 0.24
CA GLU A 273 -16.39 12.95 1.01
C GLU A 273 -15.16 13.71 0.51
N GLN A 274 -14.98 13.85 -0.80
CA GLN A 274 -13.91 14.67 -1.38
C GLN A 274 -14.07 16.16 -1.07
N LEU A 275 -15.30 16.69 -1.07
CA LEU A 275 -15.57 18.09 -0.70
C LEU A 275 -15.41 18.33 0.80
N THR A 276 -15.77 17.39 1.67
CA THR A 276 -15.54 17.47 3.12
C THR A 276 -14.05 17.34 3.46
N ALA A 277 -13.32 16.49 2.75
CA ALA A 277 -11.86 16.36 2.87
C ALA A 277 -11.12 17.63 2.41
N ALA A 278 -11.55 18.22 1.29
CA ALA A 278 -11.01 19.49 0.81
C ALA A 278 -11.28 20.65 1.80
N LYS A 279 -12.43 20.65 2.48
CA LYS A 279 -12.79 21.67 3.47
C LYS A 279 -12.08 21.48 4.83
N ASN A 280 -11.69 20.25 5.18
CA ASN A 280 -10.92 19.95 6.39
C ASN A 280 -9.41 20.25 6.24
N ASN A 281 -8.87 20.20 5.02
CA ASN A 281 -7.44 20.47 4.76
C ASN A 281 -7.06 21.94 5.06
N ASP A 282 -7.99 22.88 4.90
CA ASP A 282 -7.81 24.32 5.19
C ASP A 282 -7.73 24.67 6.70
N SER A 283 -7.82 23.68 7.59
CA SER A 283 -7.94 23.90 9.05
C SER A 283 -6.68 23.62 9.87
N ILE A 284 -5.59 23.17 9.24
CA ILE A 284 -4.38 22.72 9.96
C ILE A 284 -3.37 23.85 10.08
N ARG A 285 -2.85 24.04 11.29
CA ARG A 285 -1.89 25.10 11.61
C ARG A 285 -0.70 24.54 12.38
N PHE A 286 0.50 24.98 12.04
CA PHE A 286 1.70 24.63 12.79
C PHE A 286 2.02 25.73 13.80
N ARG A 287 2.24 25.35 15.06
CA ARG A 287 2.56 26.28 16.14
C ARG A 287 3.66 25.73 17.04
N CYS A 288 4.28 26.60 17.82
CA CYS A 288 5.15 26.16 18.91
C CYS A 288 4.30 26.04 20.19
N ASP A 289 4.33 24.88 20.83
CA ASP A 289 3.80 24.66 22.17
C ASP A 289 4.97 24.65 23.17
N TYR A 290 4.91 25.55 24.15
CA TYR A 290 5.96 25.74 25.15
C TYR A 290 5.85 24.75 26.32
N ASN A 291 4.71 24.05 26.44
CA ASN A 291 4.41 23.15 27.55
C ASN A 291 4.45 21.67 27.14
N GLY A 292 5.17 21.34 26.06
CA GLY A 292 5.29 19.98 25.57
C GLY A 292 5.85 19.01 26.62
N THR A 293 5.15 17.91 26.85
CA THR A 293 5.63 16.81 27.69
C THR A 293 6.31 15.76 26.82
N HIS A 294 7.59 15.50 27.11
CA HIS A 294 8.40 14.58 26.34
C HIS A 294 8.63 13.28 27.11
N PRO A 295 8.39 12.09 26.52
CA PRO A 295 8.68 10.81 27.15
C PRO A 295 10.19 10.68 27.47
N GLY A 296 10.55 10.83 28.74
CA GLY A 296 11.94 10.75 29.22
C GLY A 296 12.58 12.09 29.58
N ILE A 297 11.87 13.22 29.50
CA ILE A 297 12.32 14.51 30.03
C ILE A 297 11.26 15.04 31.00
N LYS A 298 11.66 15.30 32.26
CA LYS A 298 10.74 15.76 33.32
C LYS A 298 10.36 17.25 33.21
N ALA A 299 11.17 18.03 32.50
CA ALA A 299 10.90 19.46 32.25
C ALA A 299 10.04 19.64 31.00
N THR A 300 9.22 20.69 30.99
CA THR A 300 8.50 21.13 29.80
C THR A 300 9.49 21.47 28.69
N THR A 301 9.23 20.98 27.49
CA THR A 301 10.11 21.13 26.33
C THR A 301 9.35 21.81 25.19
N PRO A 302 9.88 22.89 24.60
CA PRO A 302 9.27 23.52 23.43
C PRO A 302 9.13 22.53 22.28
N VAL A 303 7.94 22.44 21.70
CA VAL A 303 7.63 21.46 20.67
C VAL A 303 6.85 22.10 19.52
N THR A 304 7.33 21.89 18.30
CA THR A 304 6.58 22.24 17.10
C THR A 304 5.42 21.26 16.99
N VAL A 305 4.18 21.74 16.98
CA VAL A 305 2.96 20.93 16.89
C VAL A 305 2.17 21.24 15.62
N ALA A 306 1.53 20.23 15.03
CA ALA A 306 0.47 20.44 14.06
C ALA A 306 -0.87 20.41 14.79
N GLN A 307 -1.64 21.48 14.67
CA GLN A 307 -2.96 21.63 15.24
C GLN A 307 -3.99 21.34 14.16
N GLY A 308 -4.78 20.28 14.34
CA GLY A 308 -5.90 19.96 13.49
C GLY A 308 -7.21 19.87 14.27
N PRO A 309 -8.35 19.65 13.60
CA PRO A 309 -9.66 19.60 14.23
C PRO A 309 -9.84 18.47 15.26
N ILE A 310 -8.99 17.43 15.19
CA ILE A 310 -9.00 16.28 16.11
C ILE A 310 -7.99 16.41 17.27
N GLY A 311 -7.18 17.47 17.30
CA GLY A 311 -6.19 17.69 18.35
C GLY A 311 -4.85 18.22 17.84
N SER A 312 -3.94 18.45 18.80
CA SER A 312 -2.55 18.83 18.51
C SER A 312 -1.66 17.61 18.59
N ILE A 313 -0.72 17.54 17.66
CA ILE A 313 0.18 16.41 17.52
C ILE A 313 1.63 16.97 17.50
N PRO A 314 2.63 16.37 18.18
CA PRO A 314 4.00 16.93 18.23
C PRO A 314 4.99 16.48 17.13
N VAL A 315 5.53 17.44 16.35
CA VAL A 315 6.49 17.23 15.23
C VAL A 315 7.93 17.11 15.70
N VAL A 316 8.42 18.13 16.40
CA VAL A 316 9.83 18.29 16.72
C VAL A 316 9.93 18.89 18.10
N TYR A 317 10.58 18.17 19.02
CA TYR A 317 10.90 18.73 20.33
C TYR A 317 12.29 19.35 20.30
N TRP A 318 12.37 20.55 20.83
CA TRP A 318 13.57 21.35 20.84
C TRP A 318 14.21 21.24 22.20
N ILE A 319 15.22 20.35 22.30
CA ILE A 319 15.89 20.04 23.58
C ILE A 319 17.23 20.77 23.71
N ARG A 320 17.95 20.94 22.60
CA ARG A 320 19.33 21.48 22.59
C ARG A 320 19.35 22.89 22.01
N ALA A 321 19.92 23.82 22.77
CA ALA A 321 20.30 25.14 22.27
C ALA A 321 21.41 25.02 21.22
N THR A 322 21.46 25.97 20.31
CA THR A 322 22.57 26.17 19.37
C THR A 322 23.44 27.33 19.85
N SER A 323 24.55 27.62 19.17
CA SER A 323 25.39 28.77 19.53
C SER A 323 24.66 30.11 19.45
N ASN A 324 23.60 30.20 18.62
CA ASN A 324 22.97 31.47 18.27
C ASN A 324 21.46 31.52 18.60
N MET A 325 20.85 30.41 19.02
CA MET A 325 19.40 30.33 19.27
C MET A 325 19.05 29.37 20.40
N THR A 326 18.08 29.77 21.21
CA THR A 326 17.46 28.92 22.26
C THR A 326 16.53 27.87 21.64
N PRO A 327 16.17 26.82 22.40
CA PRO A 327 15.19 25.85 21.93
C PRO A 327 13.81 26.46 21.61
N GLU A 328 13.37 27.47 22.37
CA GLU A 328 12.12 28.21 22.15
C GLU A 328 12.16 29.01 20.84
N GLU A 329 13.26 29.70 20.58
CA GLU A 329 13.44 30.48 19.35
C GLU A 329 13.44 29.58 18.11
N ARG A 330 14.12 28.42 18.21
CA ARG A 330 14.13 27.42 17.13
C ARG A 330 12.73 26.84 16.92
N CYS A 331 12.01 26.53 17.99
CA CYS A 331 10.64 26.04 17.91
C CYS A 331 9.73 27.00 17.15
N ASN A 332 9.77 28.29 17.49
CA ASN A 332 8.98 29.30 16.79
C ASN A 332 9.36 29.45 15.32
N GLN A 333 10.65 29.56 15.02
CA GLN A 333 11.12 29.73 13.63
C GLN A 333 10.69 28.56 12.77
N VAL A 334 10.86 27.33 13.28
CA VAL A 334 10.56 26.13 12.52
C VAL A 334 9.06 25.91 12.42
N SER A 335 8.28 26.08 13.49
CA SER A 335 6.82 26.03 13.43
C SER A 335 6.24 27.01 12.40
N ASN A 336 6.73 28.26 12.36
CA ASN A 336 6.30 29.25 11.37
C ASN A 336 6.68 28.86 9.93
N THR A 337 7.85 28.23 9.76
CA THR A 337 8.31 27.74 8.46
C THR A 337 7.42 26.60 7.97
N PHE A 338 7.08 25.65 8.84
CA PHE A 338 6.10 24.60 8.56
C PHE A 338 4.72 25.18 8.24
N ASP A 339 4.20 26.14 9.04
CA ASP A 339 2.88 26.74 8.81
C ASP A 339 2.80 27.45 7.44
N ARG A 340 3.84 28.21 7.09
CA ARG A 340 3.92 28.92 5.80
C ARG A 340 4.00 27.97 4.62
N LEU A 341 4.90 26.97 4.69
CA LEU A 341 5.07 26.01 3.60
C LEU A 341 3.85 25.09 3.48
N HIS A 342 3.17 24.80 4.59
CA HIS A 342 1.90 24.09 4.55
C HIS A 342 0.83 24.88 3.81
N GLN A 343 0.65 26.15 4.16
CA GLN A 343 -0.31 27.04 3.48
C GLN A 343 0.01 27.25 2.00
N ALA A 344 1.28 27.14 1.62
CA ALA A 344 1.73 27.21 0.24
C ALA A 344 1.60 25.88 -0.52
N GLY A 345 1.36 24.76 0.17
CA GLY A 345 1.32 23.42 -0.43
C GLY A 345 2.68 22.74 -0.61
N ASP A 346 3.77 23.36 -0.14
CA ASP A 346 5.16 22.96 -0.40
C ASP A 346 5.72 21.94 0.59
N LEU A 347 4.92 21.40 1.52
CA LEU A 347 5.33 20.34 2.46
C LEU A 347 5.12 18.93 1.92
N GLU A 348 4.67 18.79 0.67
CA GLU A 348 4.30 17.49 0.06
C GLU A 348 5.48 16.51 0.03
N TYR A 349 6.68 17.00 -0.31
CA TYR A 349 7.89 16.20 -0.31
C TYR A 349 8.90 16.79 0.66
N ILE A 350 9.25 16.01 1.69
CA ILE A 350 10.33 16.34 2.63
C ILE A 350 11.52 15.42 2.34
N THR A 351 12.68 16.01 2.21
CA THR A 351 13.95 15.33 1.97
C THR A 351 15.02 15.86 2.94
N TYR A 352 16.24 15.40 2.77
CA TYR A 352 17.39 15.93 3.48
C TYR A 352 18.50 16.33 2.51
N GLY A 353 19.40 17.20 2.97
CA GLY A 353 20.53 17.65 2.18
C GLY A 353 21.60 18.31 3.03
N SER A 354 22.48 19.06 2.37
CA SER A 354 23.50 19.88 3.03
C SER A 354 23.41 21.31 2.53
N MET A 355 23.34 22.27 3.45
CA MET A 355 23.35 23.70 3.14
C MET A 355 24.51 24.35 3.91
N TYR A 356 25.42 25.00 3.19
CA TYR A 356 26.60 25.66 3.76
C TYR A 356 27.45 24.76 4.68
N GLY A 357 27.55 23.46 4.36
CA GLY A 357 28.33 22.49 5.14
C GLY A 357 27.60 21.90 6.35
N HIS A 358 26.33 22.24 6.57
CA HIS A 358 25.52 21.69 7.64
C HIS A 358 24.40 20.78 7.10
N PRO A 359 24.14 19.62 7.74
CA PRO A 359 23.02 18.75 7.37
C PRO A 359 21.68 19.45 7.65
N VAL A 360 20.73 19.33 6.72
CA VAL A 360 19.41 19.97 6.81
C VAL A 360 18.28 19.01 6.48
N ILE A 361 17.10 19.28 7.05
CA ILE A 361 15.80 18.78 6.58
C ILE A 361 15.14 19.90 5.78
N CYS A 362 14.60 19.57 4.61
CA CYS A 362 14.11 20.53 3.64
C CYS A 362 12.93 19.96 2.84
N THR A 363 12.21 20.82 2.13
CA THR A 363 11.21 20.41 1.15
C THR A 363 11.86 20.14 -0.21
N ALA A 364 11.14 19.45 -1.08
CA ALA A 364 11.50 19.22 -2.47
C ALA A 364 10.27 19.40 -3.38
N GLU A 365 10.50 19.65 -4.67
CA GLU A 365 9.43 19.69 -5.69
C GLU A 365 8.89 18.30 -6.04
N TYR A 366 9.68 17.25 -5.76
CA TYR A 366 9.32 15.86 -6.00
C TYR A 366 10.08 14.96 -5.03
N ASN A 367 9.62 13.71 -4.89
CA ASN A 367 10.18 12.75 -3.94
C ASN A 367 11.69 12.52 -4.17
N ALA A 368 12.48 12.66 -3.10
CA ALA A 368 13.95 12.60 -3.12
C ALA A 368 14.63 13.60 -4.09
N GLY A 369 13.93 14.69 -4.44
CA GLY A 369 14.49 15.80 -5.20
C GLY A 369 15.50 16.64 -4.41
N PRO A 370 16.15 17.63 -5.04
CA PRO A 370 17.06 18.54 -4.36
C PRO A 370 16.31 19.38 -3.31
N CYS A 371 17.01 19.84 -2.27
CA CYS A 371 16.44 20.76 -1.29
C CYS A 371 15.99 22.06 -1.95
N VAL A 372 14.71 22.41 -1.76
CA VAL A 372 14.09 23.65 -2.26
C VAL A 372 13.95 24.66 -1.13
N HIS A 373 13.25 24.30 -0.05
CA HIS A 373 13.11 25.15 1.14
C HIS A 373 13.57 24.44 2.40
N VAL A 374 14.54 25.02 3.11
CA VAL A 374 15.03 24.44 4.37
C VAL A 374 13.95 24.57 5.44
N LEU A 375 13.59 23.44 6.07
CA LEU A 375 12.69 23.39 7.22
C LEU A 375 13.47 23.68 8.50
N PHE A 376 14.57 22.96 8.71
CA PHE A 376 15.49 23.19 9.83
C PHE A 376 16.86 22.56 9.59
N THR A 377 17.86 23.12 10.27
CA THR A 377 19.25 22.64 10.24
C THR A 377 19.53 21.71 11.42
N LEU A 378 20.27 20.64 11.16
CA LEU A 378 20.70 19.63 12.12
C LEU A 378 22.11 19.93 12.63
N PHE A 379 22.50 19.31 13.75
CA PHE A 379 23.88 19.43 14.21
C PHE A 379 24.83 18.61 13.30
N PRO A 380 26.11 18.98 13.18
CA PRO A 380 27.06 18.30 12.28
C PRO A 380 27.18 16.79 12.52
N GLN A 381 26.98 16.32 13.76
CA GLN A 381 27.04 14.91 14.12
C GLN A 381 25.73 14.13 13.90
N ASP A 382 24.64 14.82 13.57
CA ASP A 382 23.34 14.17 13.40
C ASP A 382 23.25 13.52 12.02
N ASN A 383 22.62 12.35 11.94
CA ASN A 383 22.40 11.67 10.67
C ASN A 383 21.09 12.17 10.03
N PRO A 384 21.14 12.92 8.91
CA PRO A 384 19.96 13.52 8.30
C PRO A 384 18.94 12.50 7.78
N GLN A 385 19.41 11.35 7.29
CA GLN A 385 18.54 10.28 6.83
C GLN A 385 17.74 9.68 8.00
N LYS A 386 18.40 9.39 9.12
CA LYS A 386 17.70 8.86 10.31
C LYS A 386 16.69 9.86 10.87
N VAL A 387 17.03 11.15 10.86
CA VAL A 387 16.09 12.20 11.29
C VAL A 387 14.89 12.29 10.35
N LEU A 388 15.10 12.17 9.04
CA LEU A 388 14.01 12.10 8.07
C LEU A 388 13.15 10.84 8.26
N GLU A 389 13.75 9.67 8.45
CA GLU A 389 13.04 8.42 8.72
C GLU A 389 12.18 8.51 9.98
N ILE A 390 12.66 9.17 11.04
CA ILE A 390 11.89 9.42 12.26
C ILE A 390 10.73 10.39 11.98
N LEU A 391 11.00 11.48 11.24
CA LEU A 391 10.00 12.47 10.87
C LEU A 391 8.90 11.89 9.97
N LEU A 392 9.25 10.94 9.08
CA LEU A 392 8.34 10.23 8.19
C LEU A 392 7.67 9.02 8.87
N GLY A 393 8.33 8.30 9.78
CA GLY A 393 7.77 7.14 10.48
C GLY A 393 6.60 7.49 11.41
N VAL A 394 6.55 8.75 11.82
CA VAL A 394 5.41 9.40 12.46
C VAL A 394 4.14 9.41 11.57
N GLN A 395 4.26 9.31 10.24
CA GLN A 395 3.14 9.30 9.27
C GLN A 395 2.31 8.01 9.31
N ASN A 396 2.93 6.84 9.57
CA ASN A 396 2.26 5.53 9.45
C ASN A 396 1.39 5.15 10.66
N LEU A 397 1.69 5.67 11.86
CA LEU A 397 0.90 5.41 13.08
C LEU A 397 -0.34 6.31 13.21
N ALA A 398 -0.43 7.38 12.41
CA ALA A 398 -1.57 8.28 12.34
C ALA A 398 -2.69 7.74 11.43
N SER A 399 -2.33 7.03 10.35
CA SER A 399 -3.30 6.39 9.44
C SER A 399 -4.09 5.25 10.10
N GLU A 400 -3.49 4.52 11.05
CA GLU A 400 -4.18 3.42 11.76
C GLU A 400 -5.16 3.92 12.83
N ALA A 401 -4.85 5.00 13.54
CA ALA A 401 -5.72 5.55 14.58
C ALA A 401 -6.85 6.46 14.08
N ALA A 402 -6.75 6.97 12.85
CA ALA A 402 -7.86 7.64 12.16
C ALA A 402 -8.85 6.66 11.51
N SER A 403 -8.54 5.36 11.54
CA SER A 403 -9.38 4.26 11.05
C SER A 403 -10.01 3.41 12.16
N MET A 404 -9.84 3.84 13.42
CA MET A 404 -10.64 3.43 14.59
C MET A 404 -11.65 4.54 14.87
#